data_AF-A0AA41Z1C3-F1
#
_entry.id   AF-A0AA41Z1C3-F1
#
_cell.length_a   1.000
_cell.length_b   1.000
_cell.length_c   1.000
_cell.angle_alpha   90.00
_cell.angle_beta   90.00
_cell.angle_gamma   90.00
#
_symmetry.space_group_name_H-M   'P 1'
#
loop_
_entity.id
_entity.type
_entity.pdbx_description
1 polymer ?
#
loop_
_entity_poly.entity_id
_entity_poly.type
_entity_poly.pdbx_seq_one_letter_code
_entity_poly.pdbx_strand_id
1 'polypeptide(L)'
;MLAFGLRCRTPLSDSAIATRWFTLPGALAFAPVPIVTAMIAYGAWRAFEGRGGDTAPFLSALALFFMSYTGIAISLWPMIVPHHYTVWQAASSEGTQAFLLVGTLALLPVILMYTAWSYWVFRGKMRGNIGYH
;
A
#
# COMPACT_ATOMS: atom_id res chain seq x y z
N MET A 1 -14.10 28.85 9.56
CA MET A 1 -13.13 28.06 8.76
C MET A 1 -12.00 27.55 9.67
N LEU A 2 -12.31 26.71 10.65
CA LEU A 2 -11.39 26.25 11.72
C LEU A 2 -10.63 24.96 11.38
N ALA A 3 -10.87 24.35 10.22
CA ALA A 3 -10.34 23.03 9.86
C ALA A 3 -8.96 23.05 9.18
N PHE A 4 -8.44 24.22 8.77
CA PHE A 4 -7.14 24.31 8.08
C PHE A 4 -5.96 24.43 9.05
N GLY A 5 -6.17 25.00 10.25
CA GLY A 5 -5.11 25.20 11.26
C GLY A 5 -4.63 23.92 11.95
N LEU A 6 -5.45 22.85 11.97
CA LEU A 6 -5.09 21.58 12.62
C LEU A 6 -4.15 20.70 11.78
N ARG A 7 -4.15 20.84 10.44
CA ARG A 7 -3.34 20.00 9.55
C ARG A 7 -1.86 20.43 9.45
N CYS A 8 -1.56 21.69 9.74
CA CYS A 8 -0.18 22.17 9.84
C CYS A 8 0.45 21.92 11.22
N ARG A 9 -0.36 21.55 12.24
CA ARG A 9 0.14 21.30 13.58
C ARG A 9 0.70 19.89 13.75
N THR A 10 0.20 18.93 12.97
CA THR A 10 0.56 17.50 13.07
C THR A 10 2.01 17.20 12.66
N PRO A 11 2.62 17.82 11.62
CA PRO A 11 4.04 17.62 11.30
C PRO A 11 5.00 18.19 12.37
N LEU A 12 4.52 19.13 13.20
CA LEU A 12 5.24 19.70 14.34
C LEU A 12 4.94 18.99 15.67
N SER A 13 3.97 18.07 15.69
CA SER A 13 3.52 17.39 16.92
C SER A 13 4.37 16.18 17.28
N ASP A 14 5.17 15.66 16.35
CA ASP A 14 6.03 14.50 16.58
C ASP A 14 7.38 14.66 15.88
N SER A 15 8.33 15.25 16.61
CA SER A 15 9.71 15.47 16.16
C SER A 15 10.43 14.16 15.83
N ALA A 16 9.96 13.00 16.31
CA ALA A 16 10.61 11.72 16.07
C ALA A 16 10.48 11.25 14.60
N ILE A 17 9.35 11.52 13.95
CA ILE A 17 9.10 11.11 12.55
C ILE A 17 9.88 12.00 11.59
N ALA A 18 9.87 13.32 11.81
CA ALA A 18 10.64 14.27 11.00
C ALA A 18 12.15 13.99 11.07
N THR A 19 12.65 13.65 12.27
CA THR A 19 14.06 13.28 12.44
C THR A 19 14.40 12.03 11.61
N ARG A 20 13.55 10.99 11.57
CA ARG A 20 13.83 9.76 10.81
C ARG A 20 13.85 9.94 9.29
N TRP A 21 12.96 10.78 8.76
CA TRP A 21 12.85 11.03 7.32
C TRP A 21 13.88 12.02 6.79
N PHE A 22 14.31 12.99 7.62
CA PHE A 22 15.18 14.09 7.18
C PHE A 22 16.57 14.11 7.81
N THR A 23 16.91 13.17 8.71
CA THR A 23 18.30 12.99 9.18
C THR A 23 19.02 11.88 8.43
N LEU A 24 20.28 12.14 8.09
CA LEU A 24 21.19 11.14 7.54
C LEU A 24 21.67 10.23 8.68
N PRO A 25 21.67 8.89 8.52
CA PRO A 25 21.55 8.12 7.27
C PRO A 25 20.14 7.59 6.95
N GLY A 26 19.14 7.80 7.82
CA GLY A 26 17.78 7.29 7.63
C GLY A 26 17.13 7.80 6.33
N ALA A 27 17.32 9.07 6.01
CA ALA A 27 16.84 9.68 4.78
C ALA A 27 17.31 8.93 3.50
N LEU A 28 18.56 8.43 3.47
CA LEU A 28 19.10 7.69 2.33
C LEU A 28 18.56 6.27 2.25
N ALA A 29 18.37 5.60 3.39
CA ALA A 29 17.80 4.26 3.44
C ALA A 29 16.32 4.24 3.00
N PHE A 30 15.58 5.32 3.28
CA PHE A 30 14.16 5.42 2.96
C PHE A 30 13.86 6.16 1.64
N ALA A 31 14.84 6.84 1.04
CA ALA A 31 14.73 7.52 -0.26
C ALA A 31 14.28 6.64 -1.45
N PRO A 32 14.61 5.33 -1.53
CA PRO A 32 14.13 4.49 -2.63
C PRO A 32 12.60 4.43 -2.71
N VAL A 33 11.91 4.57 -1.57
CA VAL A 33 10.46 4.48 -1.48
C VAL A 33 9.78 5.64 -2.24
N PRO A 34 9.95 6.92 -1.89
CA PRO A 34 9.35 8.02 -2.63
C PRO A 34 9.79 8.06 -4.10
N ILE A 35 11.02 7.65 -4.42
CA ILE A 35 11.50 7.58 -5.82
C ILE A 35 10.71 6.54 -6.62
N VAL A 36 10.58 5.31 -6.10
CA VAL A 36 9.81 4.25 -6.75
C VAL A 36 8.33 4.62 -6.84
N THR A 37 7.75 5.23 -5.80
CA THR A 37 6.39 5.77 -5.86
C THR A 37 6.21 6.78 -6.98
N ALA A 38 7.14 7.72 -7.12
CA ALA A 38 7.09 8.74 -8.17
C ALA A 38 7.23 8.13 -9.57
N MET A 39 8.08 7.12 -9.74
CA MET A 39 8.21 6.39 -11.01
C MET A 39 6.90 5.65 -11.37
N ILE A 40 6.29 4.96 -10.41
CA ILE A 40 5.00 4.27 -10.63
C ILE A 40 3.90 5.29 -10.92
N ALA A 41 3.86 6.42 -10.21
CA ALA A 41 2.86 7.47 -10.42
C ALA A 41 3.00 8.10 -11.81
N TYR A 42 4.23 8.33 -12.27
CA TYR A 42 4.49 8.79 -13.63
C TYR A 42 4.05 7.73 -14.67
N GLY A 43 4.37 6.45 -14.44
CA GLY A 43 3.89 5.35 -15.27
C GLY A 43 2.36 5.28 -15.34
N ALA A 44 1.68 5.47 -14.21
CA ALA A 44 0.23 5.52 -14.12
C ALA A 44 -0.33 6.68 -14.95
N TRP A 45 0.21 7.89 -14.77
CA TRP A 45 -0.18 9.08 -15.52
C TRP A 45 -0.11 8.84 -17.03
N ARG A 46 1.01 8.27 -17.50
CA ARG A 46 1.22 7.92 -18.92
C ARG A 46 0.28 6.82 -19.40
N ALA A 47 -0.08 5.86 -18.54
CA ALA A 47 -1.03 4.79 -18.86
C ALA A 47 -2.47 5.30 -19.00
N PHE A 48 -2.85 6.35 -18.26
CA PHE A 48 -4.17 6.99 -18.36
C PHE A 48 -4.35 7.88 -19.60
N GLU A 49 -3.26 8.28 -20.27
CA GLU A 49 -3.32 9.07 -21.52
C GLU A 49 -3.80 8.26 -22.76
N GLY A 50 -4.35 7.05 -22.56
CA GLY A 50 -5.15 6.34 -23.58
C GLY A 50 -4.34 5.62 -24.67
N ARG A 51 -3.02 5.48 -24.51
CA ARG A 51 -2.14 4.84 -25.52
C ARG A 51 -1.93 3.33 -25.31
N GLY A 52 -2.58 2.71 -24.31
CA GLY A 52 -2.42 1.29 -23.97
C GLY A 52 -3.70 0.62 -23.49
N GLY A 53 -3.67 -0.71 -23.32
CA GLY A 53 -4.81 -1.48 -22.79
C GLY A 53 -5.06 -1.27 -21.29
N ASP A 54 -6.20 -1.75 -20.80
CA ASP A 54 -6.71 -1.52 -19.43
C ASP A 54 -5.82 -2.12 -18.31
N THR A 55 -4.87 -3.01 -18.67
CA THR A 55 -3.98 -3.70 -17.74
C THR A 55 -2.95 -2.77 -17.09
N ALA A 56 -2.37 -1.85 -17.88
CA ALA A 56 -1.33 -0.94 -17.40
C ALA A 56 -1.83 0.01 -16.28
N PRO A 57 -2.96 0.72 -16.43
CA PRO A 57 -3.48 1.57 -15.35
C PRO A 57 -3.90 0.75 -14.11
N PHE A 58 -4.44 -0.46 -14.29
CA PHE A 58 -4.79 -1.35 -13.19
C PHE A 58 -3.57 -1.76 -12.35
N LEU A 59 -2.52 -2.26 -12.99
CA LEU A 59 -1.28 -2.64 -12.29
C LEU A 59 -0.60 -1.45 -11.63
N SER A 60 -0.67 -0.27 -12.27
CA SER A 60 -0.10 0.95 -11.71
C SER A 60 -0.85 1.39 -10.45
N ALA A 61 -2.19 1.30 -10.43
CA ALA A 61 -2.99 1.56 -9.23
C ALA A 61 -2.68 0.56 -8.10
N LEU A 62 -2.56 -0.73 -8.42
CA LEU A 62 -2.19 -1.76 -7.44
C LEU A 62 -0.81 -1.49 -6.84
N ALA A 63 0.17 -1.13 -7.68
CA ALA A 63 1.52 -0.81 -7.25
C ALA A 63 1.56 0.47 -6.38
N LEU A 64 0.82 1.52 -6.74
CA LEU A 64 0.71 2.73 -5.91
C LEU A 64 0.07 2.43 -4.55
N PHE A 65 -0.98 1.61 -4.53
CA PHE A 65 -1.64 1.19 -3.29
C PHE A 65 -0.68 0.42 -2.37
N PHE A 66 0.04 -0.56 -2.93
CA PHE A 66 1.07 -1.30 -2.21
C PHE A 66 2.16 -0.37 -1.65
N MET A 67 2.56 0.62 -2.44
CA MET A 67 3.59 1.57 -2.06
C MET A 67 3.15 2.51 -0.95
N SER A 68 1.89 2.94 -0.97
CA SER A 68 1.28 3.71 0.13
C SER A 68 1.31 2.94 1.45
N TYR A 69 0.94 1.65 1.42
CA TYR A 69 0.98 0.81 2.61
C TYR A 69 2.41 0.58 3.13
N THR A 70 3.36 0.40 2.21
CA THR A 70 4.78 0.29 2.54
C THR A 70 5.32 1.55 3.22
N GLY A 71 4.94 2.74 2.72
CA GLY A 71 5.30 4.01 3.34
C GLY A 71 4.79 4.15 4.78
N ILE A 72 3.57 3.67 5.05
CA ILE A 72 3.00 3.61 6.40
C ILE A 72 3.80 2.63 7.28
N ALA A 73 4.04 1.41 6.79
CA ALA A 73 4.76 0.37 7.52
C ALA A 73 6.17 0.84 7.94
N ILE A 74 6.91 1.47 7.02
CA ILE A 74 8.24 2.02 7.29
C ILE A 74 8.18 3.17 8.29
N SER A 75 7.16 4.04 8.19
CA SER A 75 7.00 5.17 9.12
C SER A 75 6.77 4.72 10.57
N LEU A 76 6.07 3.59 10.73
CA LEU A 76 5.73 3.03 12.03
C LEU A 76 6.86 2.16 12.61
N TRP A 77 7.66 1.51 11.77
CA TRP A 77 8.75 0.61 12.20
C TRP A 77 9.67 1.23 13.28
N PRO A 78 10.02 0.53 14.37
CA PRO A 78 9.61 -0.82 14.77
C PRO A 78 8.35 -0.84 15.65
N MET A 79 7.64 0.28 15.77
CA MET A 79 6.45 0.43 16.61
C MET A 79 5.21 0.03 15.81
N ILE A 80 4.47 -0.98 16.26
CA ILE A 80 3.19 -1.32 15.61
C ILE A 80 2.03 -0.52 16.20
N VAL A 81 2.14 -0.18 17.49
CA VAL A 81 1.30 0.83 18.15
C VAL A 81 2.22 2.01 18.51
N PRO A 82 2.04 3.19 17.89
CA PRO A 82 2.90 4.35 18.16
C PRO A 82 3.04 4.62 19.66
N HIS A 83 4.26 4.85 20.12
CA HIS A 83 4.60 5.17 21.53
C HIS A 83 4.28 4.09 22.59
N HIS A 84 3.66 2.97 22.22
CA HIS A 84 3.19 1.98 23.20
C HIS A 84 3.87 0.62 23.04
N TYR A 85 3.84 0.02 21.85
CA TYR A 85 4.30 -1.35 21.65
C TYR A 85 5.11 -1.52 20.36
N THR A 86 6.27 -2.14 20.50
CA THR A 86 7.08 -2.64 19.37
C THR A 86 6.44 -3.88 18.74
N VAL A 87 6.80 -4.17 17.49
CA VAL A 87 6.37 -5.39 16.77
C VAL A 87 6.65 -6.67 17.59
N TRP A 88 7.78 -6.71 18.30
CA TRP A 88 8.19 -7.85 19.11
C TRP A 88 7.39 -7.98 20.41
N GLN A 89 7.05 -6.86 21.04
CA GLN A 89 6.24 -6.86 22.27
C GLN A 89 4.76 -7.16 21.99
N ALA A 90 4.28 -6.81 20.81
CA ALA A 90 2.93 -7.13 20.35
C ALA A 90 2.83 -8.52 19.69
N ALA A 91 3.95 -9.25 19.58
CA ALA A 91 3.95 -10.58 18.98
C ALA A 91 3.20 -11.59 19.88
N SER A 92 2.46 -12.48 19.25
CA SER A 92 1.82 -13.61 19.95
C SER A 92 2.86 -14.66 20.34
N SER A 93 2.46 -15.64 21.17
CA SER A 93 3.31 -16.79 21.48
C SER A 93 3.74 -17.54 20.21
N GLU A 94 4.94 -18.12 20.22
CA GLU A 94 5.53 -18.80 19.05
C GLU A 94 4.59 -19.85 18.43
N GLY A 95 3.91 -20.65 19.27
CA GLY A 95 2.95 -21.66 18.81
C GLY A 95 1.73 -21.06 18.11
N THR A 96 1.19 -19.95 18.63
CA THR A 96 0.08 -19.22 18.00
C THR A 96 0.50 -18.63 16.67
N GLN A 97 1.69 -18.02 16.61
CA GLN A 97 2.20 -17.41 15.39
C GLN A 97 2.50 -18.46 14.32
N ALA A 98 3.08 -19.60 14.69
CA ALA A 98 3.29 -20.72 13.78
C ALA A 98 1.98 -21.30 13.25
N PHE A 99 0.96 -21.48 14.11
CA PHE A 99 -0.36 -21.95 13.69
C PHE A 99 -1.02 -20.99 12.67
N LEU A 100 -1.01 -19.68 12.95
CA LEU A 100 -1.52 -18.67 12.04
C LEU A 100 -0.76 -18.61 10.73
N LEU A 101 0.57 -18.80 10.76
CA LEU A 101 1.41 -18.83 9.55
C LEU A 101 1.03 -20.01 8.65
N VAL A 102 0.86 -21.21 9.21
CA VAL A 102 0.43 -22.40 8.45
C VAL A 102 -0.95 -22.18 7.84
N GLY A 103 -1.90 -21.67 8.63
CA GLY A 103 -3.23 -21.31 8.13
C GLY A 103 -3.17 -20.28 7.00
N THR A 104 -2.35 -19.24 7.15
CA THR A 104 -2.15 -18.20 6.14
C THR A 104 -1.53 -18.76 4.87
N LEU A 105 -0.52 -19.63 4.98
CA LEU A 105 0.16 -20.22 3.83
C LEU A 105 -0.77 -21.12 3.00
N ALA A 106 -1.76 -21.75 3.63
CA ALA A 106 -2.79 -22.54 2.95
C ALA A 106 -3.92 -21.65 2.39
N LEU A 107 -4.39 -20.66 3.14
CA LEU A 107 -5.55 -19.83 2.76
C LEU A 107 -5.21 -18.74 1.75
N LEU A 108 -4.06 -18.08 1.88
CA LEU A 108 -3.63 -17.01 1.00
C LEU A 108 -3.61 -17.42 -0.49
N PRO A 109 -3.02 -18.57 -0.89
CA PRO A 109 -3.05 -18.98 -2.29
C PRO A 109 -4.47 -19.29 -2.79
N VAL A 110 -5.35 -19.82 -1.94
CA VAL A 110 -6.77 -20.05 -2.30
C VAL A 110 -7.48 -18.74 -2.58
N ILE A 111 -7.31 -17.73 -1.72
CA ILE A 111 -7.88 -16.39 -1.89
C ILE A 111 -7.36 -15.75 -3.19
N LEU A 112 -6.05 -15.85 -3.45
CA LEU A 112 -5.44 -15.29 -4.66
C LEU A 112 -5.91 -16.03 -5.92
N MET A 113 -6.00 -17.36 -5.90
CA MET A 113 -6.54 -18.14 -7.02
C MET A 113 -7.98 -17.78 -7.31
N TYR A 114 -8.84 -17.69 -6.29
CA TYR A 114 -10.23 -17.29 -6.47
C TYR A 114 -10.35 -15.87 -7.03
N THR A 115 -9.55 -14.94 -6.50
CA THR A 115 -9.53 -13.56 -6.99
C THR A 115 -9.11 -13.50 -8.46
N ALA A 116 -8.03 -14.18 -8.83
CA ALA A 116 -7.54 -14.26 -10.21
C ALA A 116 -8.57 -14.93 -11.14
N TRP A 117 -9.20 -16.02 -10.69
CA TRP A 117 -10.26 -16.70 -11.42
C TRP A 117 -11.47 -15.78 -11.65
N SER A 118 -11.91 -15.05 -10.63
CA SER A 118 -13.01 -14.09 -10.75
C SER A 118 -12.72 -13.03 -11.81
N TYR A 119 -11.52 -12.42 -11.78
CA TYR A 119 -11.09 -11.47 -12.82
C TYR A 119 -11.04 -12.13 -14.21
N TRP A 120 -10.62 -13.39 -14.29
CA TRP A 120 -10.57 -14.12 -15.56
C TRP A 120 -11.96 -14.43 -16.11
N VAL A 121 -12.91 -14.83 -15.26
CA VAL A 121 -14.31 -15.09 -15.66
C VAL A 121 -14.99 -13.80 -16.12
N PHE A 122 -14.77 -12.69 -15.41
CA PHE A 122 -15.44 -11.41 -15.67
C PHE A 122 -14.64 -10.44 -16.57
N ARG A 123 -13.61 -10.90 -17.27
CA ARG A 123 -12.79 -10.05 -18.18
C ARG A 123 -13.52 -9.56 -19.44
N GLY A 124 -14.75 -10.01 -19.67
CA GLY A 124 -15.55 -9.64 -20.83
C GLY A 124 -15.89 -8.14 -20.81
N LYS A 125 -15.48 -7.40 -21.84
CA LYS A 125 -15.89 -6.00 -22.01
C LYS A 125 -17.39 -5.94 -22.28
N MET A 126 -18.14 -5.17 -21.49
CA MET A 126 -19.56 -4.93 -21.74
C MET A 126 -19.71 -4.18 -23.07
N ARG A 127 -20.30 -4.84 -24.07
CA ARG A 127 -20.68 -4.17 -25.33
C ARG A 127 -21.99 -3.45 -25.08
N GLY A 128 -22.01 -2.13 -25.25
CA GLY A 128 -23.18 -1.26 -25.03
C GLY A 128 -24.34 -1.44 -26.02
N ASN A 129 -24.51 -2.63 -26.61
CA ASN A 129 -25.62 -2.95 -27.51
C ASN A 129 -26.62 -3.94 -26.89
N ILE A 130 -26.91 -3.76 -25.60
CA ILE A 130 -28.08 -4.35 -24.95
C ILE A 130 -29.12 -3.23 -24.88
N GLY A 131 -30.18 -3.42 -25.69
CA GLY A 131 -31.03 -2.36 -26.23
C GLY A 131 -31.80 -1.53 -25.22
N TYR A 132 -31.95 -0.25 -25.58
CA TYR A 132 -33.17 0.51 -25.34
C TYR A 132 -33.91 0.57 -26.68
N HIS A 133 -34.88 -0.33 -26.85
CA HIS A 133 -35.98 -0.16 -27.78
C HIS A 133 -37.24 0.11 -26.96
#